data_AF-A0AAW2YKY9-F1
#
_entry.id   AF-A0AAW2YKY9-F1
#
_cell.length_a   1.000
_cell.length_b   1.000
_cell.length_c   1.000
_cell.angle_alpha   90.00
_cell.angle_beta   90.00
_cell.angle_gamma   90.00
#
_symmetry.space_group_name_H-M   'P 1'
#
loop_
_entity.id
_entity.type
_entity.pdbx_description
1 polymer ?
#
loop_
_entity_poly.entity_id
_entity_poly.type
_entity_poly.pdbx_seq_one_letter_code
_entity_poly.pdbx_strand_id
1 'polypeptide(L)'
;MVLNYARLLDKDYKYVYDDVSSVVGVIGDVILKVIIETSQLQDEDIIAACIICVLAGAHYVKTSTGFVGDGAQQDTFALMKAVVGDKVKLKSSGGIRDRETALKFISIGADRIGTSSGVGIVKNNQSVQEGY
;
A
#
# COMPACT_ATOMS: atom_id res chain seq x y z
N MET A 1 -2.07 -5.75 -8.77
CA MET A 1 -2.97 -4.89 -9.58
C MET A 1 -3.04 -3.50 -8.96
N VAL A 2 -3.61 -2.53 -9.69
CA VAL A 2 -3.98 -1.22 -9.17
C VAL A 2 -5.50 -1.16 -9.14
N LEU A 3 -6.07 -0.72 -8.02
CA LEU A 3 -7.50 -0.55 -7.84
C LEU A 3 -7.99 0.60 -8.73
N ASN A 4 -9.18 0.46 -9.31
CA ASN A 4 -9.82 1.55 -10.04
C ASN A 4 -10.33 2.62 -9.06
N TYR A 5 -9.43 3.52 -8.64
CA TYR A 5 -9.74 4.52 -7.61
C TYR A 5 -10.73 5.58 -8.11
N ALA A 6 -10.86 5.79 -9.42
CA ALA A 6 -11.91 6.67 -9.98
C ALA A 6 -13.31 6.11 -9.66
N ARG A 7 -13.52 4.80 -9.87
CA ARG A 7 -14.78 4.13 -9.51
C ARG A 7 -15.03 4.09 -8.00
N LEU A 8 -13.97 4.02 -7.21
CA LEU A 8 -14.06 4.13 -5.75
C LEU A 8 -14.55 5.51 -5.31
N LEU A 9 -14.00 6.58 -5.90
CA LEU A 9 -14.41 7.96 -5.61
C LEU A 9 -15.88 8.21 -6.02
N ASP A 10 -16.32 7.58 -7.12
CA ASP A 10 -17.72 7.56 -7.55
C ASP A 10 -18.63 6.69 -6.66
N LYS A 11 -18.07 6.06 -5.62
CA LYS A 11 -18.77 5.15 -4.68
C LYS A 11 -19.40 3.93 -5.36
N ASP A 12 -18.89 3.56 -6.54
CA ASP A 12 -19.27 2.34 -7.27
C ASP A 12 -18.54 1.11 -6.66
N TYR A 13 -18.83 0.85 -5.39
CA TYR A 13 -18.15 -0.19 -4.61
C TYR A 13 -18.36 -1.59 -5.18
N LYS A 14 -19.50 -1.81 -5.85
CA LYS A 14 -19.76 -3.08 -6.53
C LYS A 14 -18.76 -3.31 -7.65
N TYR A 15 -18.55 -2.32 -8.52
CA TYR A 15 -17.55 -2.42 -9.59
C TYR A 15 -16.16 -2.68 -9.02
N VAL A 16 -15.75 -1.92 -8.00
CA VAL A 16 -14.42 -2.05 -7.39
C VAL A 16 -14.22 -3.44 -6.76
N TYR A 17 -15.24 -3.97 -6.06
CA TYR A 17 -15.22 -5.32 -5.52
C TYR A 17 -15.12 -6.37 -6.62
N ASP A 18 -15.95 -6.28 -7.66
CA ASP A 18 -15.98 -7.24 -8.75
C ASP A 18 -14.64 -7.25 -9.52
N ASP A 19 -14.01 -6.09 -9.74
CA ASP A 19 -12.70 -5.95 -10.39
C ASP A 19 -11.61 -6.70 -9.61
N VAL A 20 -11.51 -6.46 -8.29
CA VAL A 20 -10.53 -7.15 -7.44
C VAL A 20 -10.85 -8.64 -7.32
N SER A 21 -12.11 -9.00 -7.09
CA SER A 21 -12.55 -10.39 -6.90
C SER A 21 -12.35 -11.22 -8.17
N SER A 22 -12.54 -10.63 -9.35
CA SER A 22 -12.28 -11.29 -10.64
C SER A 22 -10.80 -11.67 -10.78
N VAL A 23 -9.88 -10.79 -10.35
CA VAL A 23 -8.45 -11.13 -10.33
C VAL A 23 -8.16 -12.22 -9.30
N VAL A 24 -8.74 -12.13 -8.09
CA VAL A 24 -8.59 -13.19 -7.07
C VAL A 24 -9.07 -14.55 -7.58
N GLY A 25 -10.14 -14.59 -8.38
CA GLY A 25 -10.72 -15.83 -8.91
C GLY A 25 -9.86 -16.56 -9.94
N VAL A 26 -8.88 -15.89 -10.58
CA VAL A 26 -8.11 -16.48 -11.71
C VAL A 26 -6.62 -16.67 -11.44
N ILE A 27 -6.10 -16.16 -10.32
CA ILE A 27 -4.66 -16.16 -10.02
C ILE A 27 -4.14 -17.46 -9.39
N GLY A 28 -5.02 -18.38 -8.97
CA GLY A 28 -4.63 -19.58 -8.22
C GLY A 28 -3.87 -19.23 -6.93
N ASP A 29 -2.71 -19.85 -6.71
CA ASP A 29 -1.91 -19.70 -5.49
C ASP A 29 -1.01 -18.44 -5.46
N VAL A 30 -1.13 -17.55 -6.44
CA VAL A 30 -0.28 -16.35 -6.53
C VAL A 30 -0.72 -15.28 -5.52
N ILE A 31 0.25 -14.70 -4.80
CA ILE A 31 -0.02 -13.60 -3.84
C ILE A 31 -0.43 -12.32 -4.56
N LEU A 32 -1.74 -12.03 -4.59
CA LEU A 32 -2.28 -10.75 -5.03
C LEU A 32 -2.03 -9.61 -4.05
N LYS A 33 -1.53 -8.50 -4.58
CA LYS A 33 -1.40 -7.21 -3.89
C LYS A 33 -2.19 -6.16 -4.65
N VAL A 34 -3.06 -5.45 -3.95
CA VAL A 34 -3.91 -4.40 -4.52
C VAL A 34 -3.35 -3.05 -4.11
N ILE A 35 -2.94 -2.24 -5.09
CA ILE A 35 -2.49 -0.85 -4.85
C ILE A 35 -3.73 0.04 -4.84
N ILE A 36 -3.96 0.78 -3.76
CA ILE A 36 -5.14 1.67 -3.64
C ILE A 36 -4.85 3.11 -4.06
N GLU A 37 -3.58 3.46 -4.26
CA GLU A 37 -3.11 4.80 -4.60
C GLU A 37 -3.55 5.87 -3.58
N THR A 38 -3.04 5.72 -2.36
CA THR A 38 -3.42 6.56 -1.20
C THR A 38 -3.29 8.07 -1.43
N SER A 39 -2.40 8.52 -2.33
CA SER A 39 -2.22 9.94 -2.62
C SER A 39 -3.42 10.60 -3.31
N GLN A 40 -4.35 9.79 -3.83
CA GLN A 40 -5.56 10.25 -4.54
C GLN A 40 -6.83 10.12 -3.71
N LEU A 41 -6.73 9.64 -2.46
CA LEU A 41 -7.86 9.21 -1.65
C LEU A 41 -7.94 9.99 -0.34
N GLN A 42 -9.17 10.24 0.12
CA GLN A 42 -9.42 10.69 1.49
C GLN A 42 -9.55 9.49 2.43
N ASP A 43 -9.54 9.72 3.75
CA ASP A 43 -9.60 8.67 4.76
C ASP A 43 -10.80 7.73 4.57
N GLU A 44 -11.97 8.28 4.23
CA GLU A 44 -13.18 7.50 3.96
C GLU A 44 -13.02 6.53 2.78
N ASP A 45 -12.34 6.98 1.71
CA ASP A 45 -12.06 6.15 0.53
C ASP A 45 -11.00 5.09 0.84
N ILE A 46 -9.98 5.44 1.63
CA ILE A 46 -8.96 4.50 2.10
C ILE A 46 -9.61 3.38 2.92
N ILE A 47 -10.52 3.73 3.83
CA ILE A 47 -11.30 2.77 4.62
C ILE A 47 -12.10 1.85 3.68
N ALA A 48 -12.85 2.42 2.74
CA ALA A 48 -13.65 1.65 1.78
C ALA A 48 -12.78 0.70 0.93
N ALA A 49 -11.66 1.19 0.38
CA ALA A 49 -10.75 0.39 -0.42
C ALA A 49 -10.15 -0.78 0.38
N CYS A 50 -9.75 -0.53 1.63
CA CYS A 50 -9.22 -1.56 2.52
C CYS A 50 -10.27 -2.64 2.83
N ILE A 51 -11.50 -2.24 3.16
CA ILE A 51 -12.61 -3.17 3.42
C ILE A 51 -12.90 -4.01 2.17
N ILE A 52 -12.98 -3.39 0.99
CA ILE A 52 -13.23 -4.10 -0.28
C ILE A 52 -12.12 -5.12 -0.54
N CYS A 53 -10.84 -4.74 -0.35
CA CYS A 53 -9.73 -5.66 -0.54
C CYS A 53 -9.79 -6.88 0.40
N VAL A 54 -10.16 -6.66 1.67
CA VAL A 54 -10.36 -7.74 2.65
C VAL A 54 -11.50 -8.66 2.21
N LEU A 55 -12.65 -8.10 1.82
CA LEU A 55 -13.82 -8.88 1.39
C LEU A 55 -13.56 -9.66 0.11
N ALA A 56 -12.84 -9.07 -0.85
CA ALA A 56 -12.52 -9.69 -2.13
C ALA A 56 -11.47 -10.81 -2.02
N GLY A 57 -10.82 -10.99 -0.85
CA GLY A 57 -9.81 -12.02 -0.64
C GLY A 57 -8.42 -11.65 -1.15
N ALA A 58 -8.09 -10.34 -1.23
CA ALA A 58 -6.72 -9.93 -1.53
C ALA A 58 -5.77 -10.35 -0.40
N HIS A 59 -4.52 -10.68 -0.74
CA HIS A 59 -3.51 -11.09 0.26
C HIS A 59 -2.76 -9.89 0.84
N TYR A 60 -2.65 -8.81 0.07
CA TYR A 60 -2.03 -7.56 0.48
C TYR A 60 -2.83 -6.35 0.02
N VAL A 61 -2.88 -5.33 0.87
CA VAL A 61 -3.18 -3.95 0.46
C VAL A 61 -1.86 -3.15 0.40
N LYS A 62 -1.65 -2.43 -0.68
CA LYS A 62 -0.45 -1.65 -0.97
C LYS A 62 -0.81 -0.17 -1.10
N THR A 63 0.03 0.71 -0.53
CA THR A 63 -0.22 2.17 -0.53
C THR A 63 -0.24 2.77 -1.94
N SER A 64 0.91 2.84 -2.60
CA SER A 64 1.10 3.71 -3.77
C SER A 64 1.77 3.00 -4.95
N THR A 65 1.58 3.51 -6.16
CA THR A 65 2.31 3.01 -7.34
C THR A 65 3.75 3.52 -7.36
N GLY A 66 3.98 4.75 -6.89
CA GLY A 66 5.24 5.48 -7.00
C GLY A 66 5.30 6.40 -8.24
N PHE A 67 4.20 6.55 -8.98
CA PHE A 67 4.12 7.40 -10.17
C PHE A 67 3.23 8.63 -9.98
N VAL A 68 2.39 8.66 -8.93
CA VAL A 68 1.39 9.72 -8.72
C VAL A 68 1.40 10.20 -7.27
N GLY A 69 1.48 11.53 -7.10
CA GLY A 69 1.43 12.20 -5.81
C GLY A 69 2.55 11.81 -4.85
N ASP A 70 2.38 12.20 -3.59
CA ASP A 70 3.30 11.81 -2.53
C ASP A 70 3.17 10.32 -2.19
N GLY A 71 4.26 9.69 -1.78
CA GLY A 71 4.31 8.25 -1.51
C GLY A 71 3.54 7.82 -0.26
N ALA A 72 4.01 6.77 0.41
CA ALA A 72 3.38 6.30 1.63
C ALA A 72 3.54 7.34 2.76
N GLN A 73 2.43 7.72 3.40
CA GLN A 73 2.41 8.53 4.62
C GLN A 73 2.12 7.65 5.84
N GLN A 74 2.71 7.97 6.99
CA GLN A 74 2.61 7.14 8.20
C GLN A 74 1.20 7.10 8.79
N ASP A 75 0.53 8.26 8.87
CA ASP A 75 -0.83 8.36 9.42
C ASP A 75 -1.84 7.60 8.56
N THR A 76 -1.77 7.78 7.24
CA THR A 76 -2.56 7.00 6.27
C THR A 76 -2.30 5.50 6.41
N PHE A 77 -1.05 5.09 6.61
CA PHE A 77 -0.71 3.68 6.78
C PHE A 77 -1.22 3.10 8.10
N ALA A 78 -1.20 3.89 9.18
CA ALA A 78 -1.78 3.53 10.46
C ALA A 78 -3.30 3.35 10.35
N LEU A 79 -3.99 4.23 9.62
CA LEU A 79 -5.40 4.07 9.29
C LEU A 79 -5.66 2.76 8.54
N MET A 80 -4.88 2.46 7.50
CA MET A 80 -4.98 1.19 6.78
C MET A 80 -4.83 -0.02 7.72
N LYS A 81 -3.83 0.00 8.62
CA LYS A 81 -3.63 -1.09 9.59
C LYS A 81 -4.78 -1.22 10.57
N ALA A 82 -5.32 -0.11 11.06
CA ALA A 82 -6.48 -0.12 11.96
C ALA A 82 -7.72 -0.73 11.28
N VAL A 83 -7.94 -0.43 9.99
CA VAL A 83 -9.10 -0.95 9.23
C VAL A 83 -8.96 -2.45 8.97
N VAL A 84 -7.79 -2.90 8.50
CA VAL A 84 -7.64 -4.29 8.06
C VAL A 84 -7.33 -5.28 9.17
N GLY A 85 -6.75 -4.81 10.28
CA GLY A 85 -6.30 -5.67 11.38
C GLY A 85 -5.33 -6.74 10.86
N ASP A 86 -5.59 -7.99 11.21
CA ASP A 86 -4.76 -9.15 10.79
C ASP A 86 -5.40 -9.97 9.66
N LYS A 87 -6.46 -9.43 9.02
CA LYS A 87 -7.18 -10.12 7.94
C LYS A 87 -6.45 -10.08 6.61
N VAL A 88 -5.60 -9.08 6.40
CA VAL A 88 -4.78 -8.91 5.19
C VAL A 88 -3.42 -8.34 5.57
N LYS A 89 -2.40 -8.63 4.78
CA LYS A 89 -1.07 -8.06 4.97
C LYS A 89 -0.99 -6.67 4.37
N LEU A 90 -0.08 -5.84 4.86
CA LEU A 90 0.14 -4.50 4.33
C LEU A 90 1.52 -4.35 3.68
N LYS A 91 1.54 -3.63 2.55
CA LYS A 91 2.77 -3.23 1.88
C LYS A 91 2.86 -1.72 1.79
N SER A 92 3.86 -1.14 2.45
CA SER A 92 4.18 0.29 2.30
C SER A 92 5.13 0.48 1.12
N SER A 93 4.89 1.48 0.27
CA SER A 93 5.72 1.79 -0.89
C SER A 93 5.52 3.21 -1.40
N GLY A 94 6.56 3.75 -2.04
CA GLY A 94 6.62 5.13 -2.53
C GLY A 94 7.36 6.01 -1.52
N GLY A 95 8.48 6.60 -1.94
CA GLY A 95 9.26 7.53 -1.11
C GLY A 95 10.17 6.93 -0.02
N ILE A 96 10.13 5.62 0.23
CA ILE A 96 10.93 4.98 1.30
C ILE A 96 12.37 4.76 0.83
N ARG A 97 13.30 5.64 1.21
CA ARG A 97 14.69 5.65 0.71
C ARG A 97 15.75 5.30 1.75
N ASP A 98 15.41 5.40 3.03
CA ASP A 98 16.32 5.19 4.15
C ASP A 98 15.80 4.15 5.15
N ARG A 99 16.70 3.69 6.01
CA ARG A 99 16.43 2.63 6.99
C ARG A 99 15.46 3.09 8.07
N GLU A 100 15.55 4.34 8.52
CA GLU A 100 14.71 4.86 9.59
C GLU A 100 13.24 4.88 9.15
N THR A 101 12.97 5.43 7.97
CA THR A 101 11.63 5.45 7.38
C THR A 101 11.07 4.03 7.17
N ALA A 102 11.90 3.10 6.69
CA ALA A 102 11.49 1.70 6.53
C ALA A 102 11.10 1.06 7.89
N LEU A 103 11.89 1.30 8.95
CA LEU A 103 11.61 0.79 10.29
C LEU A 103 10.35 1.40 10.90
N LYS A 104 10.07 2.68 10.65
CA LYS A 104 8.81 3.32 11.08
C LYS A 104 7.58 2.59 10.49
N PHE A 105 7.56 2.34 9.18
CA PHE A 105 6.46 1.57 8.58
C PHE A 105 6.34 0.16 9.13
N ILE A 106 7.47 -0.52 9.37
CA ILE A 106 7.46 -1.85 10.00
C ILE A 106 6.84 -1.78 11.41
N SER A 107 7.20 -0.78 12.22
CA SER A 107 6.64 -0.59 13.56
C SER A 107 5.13 -0.31 13.58
N ILE A 108 4.61 0.35 12.54
CA ILE A 108 3.16 0.59 12.38
C ILE A 108 2.43 -0.72 12.00
N GLY A 109 3.12 -1.64 11.31
CA GLY A 109 2.56 -2.94 10.95
C GLY A 109 2.74 -3.33 9.48
N ALA A 110 3.75 -2.76 8.78
CA ALA A 110 4.03 -3.17 7.41
C ALA A 110 4.67 -4.56 7.34
N ASP A 111 4.00 -5.50 6.68
CA ASP A 111 4.54 -6.83 6.35
C ASP A 111 5.55 -6.81 5.19
N ARG A 112 5.54 -5.72 4.40
CA ARG A 112 6.44 -5.56 3.26
C ARG A 112 6.75 -4.10 2.97
N ILE A 113 8.00 -3.84 2.60
CA ILE A 113 8.44 -2.56 2.05
C ILE A 113 8.66 -2.69 0.53
N GLY A 114 8.15 -1.74 -0.24
CA GLY A 114 8.43 -1.57 -1.66
C GLY A 114 9.32 -0.35 -1.89
N THR A 115 10.55 -0.58 -2.36
CA THR A 115 11.56 0.47 -2.57
C THR A 115 12.58 0.05 -3.61
N SER A 116 13.14 1.01 -4.35
CA SER A 116 14.33 0.83 -5.20
C SER A 116 15.64 1.04 -4.43
N SER A 117 15.60 1.63 -3.24
CA SER A 117 16.76 1.95 -2.39
C SER A 117 17.16 0.80 -1.47
N GLY A 118 16.75 -0.44 -1.77
CA GLY A 118 16.88 -1.59 -0.87
C GLY A 118 18.32 -1.85 -0.39
N VAL A 119 19.31 -1.74 -1.29
CA VAL A 119 20.73 -1.90 -0.93
C VAL A 119 21.18 -0.83 0.06
N GLY A 120 20.80 0.43 -0.16
CA GLY A 120 21.15 1.55 0.72
C GLY A 120 20.53 1.41 2.11
N ILE A 121 19.25 1.00 2.16
CA ILE A 121 18.52 0.73 3.40
C ILE A 121 19.20 -0.37 4.22
N VAL A 122 19.59 -1.48 3.58
CA VAL A 122 20.23 -2.61 4.28
C VAL A 122 21.63 -2.28 4.73
N LYS A 123 22.44 -1.62 3.88
CA LYS A 123 23.80 -1.22 4.24
C LYS A 123 23.83 -0.11 5.29
N ASN A 124 22.69 0.55 5.55
CA ASN A 124 22.61 1.73 6.38
C ASN A 124 23.65 2.78 5.96
N ASN A 125 23.85 2.92 4.64
CA ASN A 125 24.67 4.00 4.11
C ASN A 125 23.94 5.28 4.47
N GLN A 126 24.31 5.89 5.60
CA GLN A 126 24.12 7.32 5.78
C GLN A 126 24.71 7.91 4.51
N SER A 127 23.89 8.63 3.74
CA SER A 127 24.40 9.53 2.73
C SER A 127 25.36 10.45 3.46
N VAL A 128 26.65 10.13 3.40
CA VAL A 128 27.71 11.06 3.74
C VAL A 128 27.50 12.16 2.72
N GLN A 129 26.92 13.25 3.19
CA GLN A 129 26.83 14.49 2.43
C GLN A 129 28.27 14.99 2.37
N GLU A 130 29.04 14.52 1.39
CA GLU A 130 30.34 15.11 1.06
C GLU A 130 30.05 16.51 0.53
N GLY A 131 30.11 17.48 1.44
CA GLY A 131 30.17 18.89 1.10
C GLY A 131 31.47 19.20 0.37
N TYR A 132 31.36 20.12 -0.57
CA TYR A 132 32.43 21.03 -0.96
C TYR A 132 32.03 22.44 -0.52
#